data_AF-A0A1F8SFX5-F1
#
_entry.id   AF-A0A1F8SFX5-F1
#
_cell.length_a   1.000
_cell.length_b   1.000
_cell.length_c   1.000
_cell.angle_alpha   90.00
_cell.angle_beta   90.00
_cell.angle_gamma   90.00
#
_symmetry.space_group_name_H-M   'P 1'
#
loop_
_entity.id
_entity.type
_entity.pdbx_description
1 polymer ?
#
loop_
_entity_poly.entity_id
_entity_poly.type
_entity_poly.pdbx_seq_one_letter_code
_entity_poly.pdbx_strand_id
1 'polypeptide(L)'
;MLTFTNASTDATFSLQSNGAVGWTAAYADGSGRMTLMGHNVLILFPADGGPSTTLYAGRVAVDVAADGVWTVEKVAGTATDICAALS
;
A
#
# COMPACT_ATOMS: atom_id res chain seq x y z
N MET A 1 3.74 -14.76 -8.09
CA MET A 1 2.70 -14.11 -8.91
C MET A 1 1.66 -13.48 -8.00
N LEU A 2 1.23 -12.25 -8.32
CA LEU A 2 0.16 -11.51 -7.65
C LEU A 2 -0.87 -11.11 -8.72
N THR A 3 -2.15 -11.38 -8.45
CA THR A 3 -3.24 -11.14 -9.40
C THR A 3 -4.37 -10.41 -8.68
N PHE A 4 -4.89 -9.37 -9.33
CA PHE A 4 -6.05 -8.61 -8.90
C PHE A 4 -7.15 -8.79 -9.93
N THR A 5 -8.39 -8.92 -9.45
CA THR A 5 -9.57 -9.13 -10.30
C THR A 5 -10.64 -8.13 -9.93
N ASN A 6 -11.19 -7.45 -10.93
CA ASN A 6 -12.43 -6.71 -10.78
C ASN A 6 -13.61 -7.69 -10.84
N ALA A 7 -14.27 -7.93 -9.71
CA ALA A 7 -15.35 -8.91 -9.62
C ALA A 7 -16.62 -8.53 -10.42
N SER A 8 -16.73 -7.28 -10.88
CA SER A 8 -17.87 -6.81 -11.68
C SER A 8 -17.64 -6.93 -13.18
N THR A 9 -16.38 -6.92 -13.64
CA THR A 9 -16.03 -6.92 -15.08
C THR A 9 -15.18 -8.12 -15.50
N ASP A 10 -14.74 -8.93 -14.54
CA ASP A 10 -13.75 -10.00 -14.69
C ASP A 10 -12.38 -9.53 -15.25
N ALA A 11 -12.14 -8.22 -15.30
CA ALA A 11 -10.85 -7.67 -15.67
C ALA A 11 -9.78 -8.13 -14.68
N THR A 12 -8.61 -8.53 -15.19
CA THR A 12 -7.50 -8.99 -14.36
C THR A 12 -6.24 -8.19 -14.60
N PHE A 13 -5.53 -7.90 -13.51
CA PHE A 13 -4.20 -7.30 -13.53
C PHE A 13 -3.26 -8.26 -12.80
N SER A 14 -2.25 -8.77 -13.52
CA SER A 14 -1.29 -9.74 -12.97
C SER A 14 0.13 -9.24 -13.13
N LEU A 15 0.95 -9.52 -12.12
CA LEU A 15 2.38 -9.25 -12.15
C LEU A 15 3.16 -10.33 -11.41
N GLN A 16 4.46 -10.42 -11.70
CA GLN A 16 5.34 -11.27 -10.92
C GLN A 16 5.75 -10.55 -9.64
N SER A 17 5.23 -11.01 -8.50
CA SER A 17 5.68 -10.56 -7.18
C SER A 17 7.00 -11.24 -6.79
N ASN A 18 7.89 -10.48 -6.14
CA ASN A 18 9.16 -10.94 -5.57
C ASN A 18 9.12 -11.03 -4.04
N GLY A 19 7.93 -11.05 -3.44
CA GLY A 19 7.72 -11.11 -1.99
C GLY A 19 7.56 -9.73 -1.34
N ALA A 20 7.31 -9.75 -0.03
CA ALA A 20 7.14 -8.56 0.79
C ALA A 20 7.76 -8.79 2.18
N VAL A 21 8.45 -7.79 2.71
CA VAL A 21 8.96 -7.79 4.09
C VAL A 21 8.68 -6.43 4.73
N GLY A 22 8.33 -6.45 6.01
CA GLY A 22 8.02 -5.25 6.77
C GLY A 22 8.75 -5.21 8.11
N TRP A 23 9.16 -4.01 8.51
CA TRP A 23 9.61 -3.72 9.87
C TRP A 23 8.78 -2.60 10.46
N THR A 24 8.40 -2.75 11.72
CA THR A 24 7.66 -1.73 12.47
C THR A 24 8.54 -1.24 13.62
N ALA A 25 8.77 0.07 13.66
CA ALA A 25 9.31 0.76 14.81
C ALA A 25 8.14 1.40 15.57
N ALA A 26 7.96 1.04 16.83
CA ALA A 26 7.02 1.72 17.72
C ALA A 26 7.76 2.78 18.55
N TYR A 27 7.13 3.93 18.76
CA TYR A 27 7.69 5.05 19.50
C TYR A 27 6.98 5.20 20.86
N ALA A 28 7.65 5.83 21.81
CA ALA A 28 7.16 5.95 23.20
C ALA A 28 5.90 6.82 23.33
N ASP A 29 5.66 7.71 22.36
CA ASP A 29 4.47 8.57 22.28
C ASP A 29 3.25 7.86 21.69
N GLY A 30 3.36 6.56 21.38
CA GLY A 30 2.30 5.75 20.77
C GLY A 30 2.23 5.82 19.25
N SER A 31 3.05 6.67 18.61
CA SER A 31 3.21 6.66 17.16
C SER A 31 4.13 5.51 16.71
N GLY A 32 4.24 5.31 15.41
CA GLY A 32 5.12 4.30 14.84
C GLY A 32 5.46 4.54 13.39
N ARG A 33 6.39 3.75 12.88
CA ARG A 33 6.79 3.75 11.48
C ARG A 33 6.91 2.33 10.97
N MET A 34 6.25 2.05 9.86
CA MET A 34 6.38 0.83 9.09
C MET A 34 7.24 1.10 7.88
N THR A 35 8.28 0.29 7.68
CA THR A 35 9.04 0.25 6.43
C THR A 35 8.76 -1.07 5.75
N LEU A 36 8.18 -0.99 4.55
CA LEU A 36 7.83 -2.14 3.73
C LEU A 36 8.72 -2.18 2.50
N MET A 37 9.18 -3.38 2.13
CA MET A 37 10.00 -3.65 0.95
C MET A 37 9.33 -4.72 0.08
N GLY A 38 9.62 -4.72 -1.22
CA GLY A 38 9.04 -5.65 -2.19
C GLY A 38 7.70 -5.16 -2.72
N HIS A 39 6.76 -6.09 -2.98
CA HIS A 39 5.43 -5.78 -3.49
C HIS A 39 4.41 -5.71 -2.35
N ASN A 40 3.94 -4.51 -2.02
CA ASN A 40 3.00 -4.27 -0.93
C ASN A 40 1.75 -3.56 -1.44
N VAL A 41 0.57 -4.08 -1.12
CA VAL A 41 -0.71 -3.44 -1.43
C VAL A 41 -1.15 -2.65 -0.21
N LEU A 42 -1.32 -1.34 -0.38
CA LEU A 42 -1.83 -0.46 0.65
C LEU A 42 -3.24 -0.02 0.25
N ILE A 43 -4.18 -0.24 1.18
CA ILE A 43 -5.55 0.24 1.09
C ILE A 43 -5.68 1.36 2.13
N LEU A 44 -5.92 2.57 1.67
CA LEU A 44 -6.08 3.75 2.52
C LEU A 44 -7.48 4.32 2.34
N PHE A 45 -8.02 4.88 3.42
CA PHE A 45 -9.35 5.50 3.45
C PHE A 45 -9.20 7.01 3.68
N PRO A 46 -8.80 7.78 2.65
CA PRO A 46 -8.76 9.24 2.74
C PRO A 46 -10.17 9.80 2.98
N ALA A 47 -10.25 10.93 3.69
CA ALA A 47 -11.52 11.59 4.01
C ALA A 47 -12.28 12.03 2.74
N ASP A 48 -11.54 12.42 1.70
CA ASP A 48 -12.09 12.94 0.45
C ASP A 48 -11.77 11.98 -0.70
N GLY A 49 -12.75 11.17 -1.12
CA GLY A 49 -12.65 10.36 -2.35
C GLY A 49 -12.81 8.85 -2.21
N GLY A 50 -13.07 8.32 -1.00
CA GLY A 50 -13.27 6.88 -0.79
C GLY A 50 -11.94 6.10 -0.76
N PRO A 51 -11.99 4.76 -0.67
CA PRO A 51 -10.79 3.96 -0.52
C PRO A 51 -9.88 4.03 -1.75
N SER A 52 -8.59 4.25 -1.54
CA SER A 52 -7.56 4.09 -2.57
C SER A 52 -6.87 2.75 -2.42
N THR A 53 -6.63 2.04 -3.52
CA THR A 53 -5.86 0.78 -3.53
C THR A 53 -4.61 0.95 -4.39
N THR A 54 -3.45 1.06 -3.75
CA THR A 54 -2.17 1.24 -4.46
C THR A 54 -1.23 0.07 -4.19
N LEU A 55 -0.69 -0.51 -5.25
CA LEU A 55 0.42 -1.46 -5.18
C LEU A 55 1.74 -0.70 -5.27
N TYR A 56 2.57 -0.83 -4.24
CA TYR A 56 3.94 -0.34 -4.22
C TYR A 56 4.91 -1.48 -4.48
N ALA A 57 5.74 -1.35 -5.51
CA ALA A 57 6.85 -2.26 -5.83
C ALA A 57 8.17 -1.54 -5.57
N GLY A 58 8.83 -1.88 -4.46
CA GLY A 58 10.06 -1.21 -4.02
C GLY A 58 10.06 -1.02 -2.51
N ARG A 59 10.35 0.20 -2.03
CA ARG A 59 10.27 0.59 -0.63
C ARG A 59 9.13 1.57 -0.42
N VAL A 60 8.30 1.33 0.59
CA VAL A 60 7.35 2.33 1.11
C VAL A 60 7.53 2.48 2.61
N ALA A 61 7.59 3.71 3.09
CA ALA A 61 7.55 4.03 4.51
C ALA A 61 6.21 4.66 4.85
N VAL A 62 5.59 4.15 5.90
CA VAL A 62 4.28 4.58 6.38
C VAL A 62 4.41 4.93 7.85
N ASP A 63 4.07 6.15 8.22
CA ASP A 63 3.99 6.56 9.61
C ASP A 63 2.56 6.33 10.10
N VAL A 64 2.43 5.93 11.37
CA VAL A 64 1.15 5.87 12.09
C VAL A 64 1.24 6.81 13.27
N ALA A 65 0.37 7.82 13.29
CA ALA A 65 0.27 8.76 14.40
C ALA A 65 -0.41 8.09 15.61
N ALA A 66 -0.25 8.68 16.79
CA ALA A 66 -0.81 8.14 18.04
C ALA A 66 -2.35 8.08 18.04
N ASP A 67 -3.01 8.89 17.20
CA ASP A 67 -4.45 8.88 16.97
C ASP A 67 -4.89 7.85 15.91
N GLY A 68 -3.94 7.08 15.38
CA GLY A 68 -4.19 6.03 14.40
C GLY A 68 -4.26 6.51 12.96
N VAL A 69 -3.88 7.75 12.64
CA VAL A 69 -3.78 8.23 11.26
C VAL A 69 -2.54 7.67 10.57
N TRP A 70 -2.74 7.02 9.41
CA TRP A 70 -1.68 6.41 8.62
C TRP A 70 -1.30 7.31 7.44
N THR A 71 -0.01 7.63 7.32
CA THR A 71 0.51 8.53 6.28
C THR A 71 1.62 7.86 5.50
N VAL A 72 1.52 7.85 4.17
CA VAL A 72 2.60 7.39 3.29
C VAL A 72 3.62 8.52 3.16
N GLU A 73 4.82 8.30 3.72
CA GLU A 73 5.86 9.33 3.81
C GLU A 73 6.84 9.28 2.64
N LYS A 74 7.33 8.08 2.32
CA LYS A 74 8.39 7.92 1.33
C LYS A 74 8.15 6.68 0.50
N VAL A 75 8.13 6.87 -0.81
CA VAL A 75 8.07 5.81 -1.80
C VAL A 75 9.36 5.85 -2.61
N ALA A 76 9.99 4.70 -2.79
CA ALA A 76 11.10 4.51 -3.71
C ALA A 76 10.85 3.23 -4.51
N GLY A 77 10.50 3.39 -5.79
CA GLY A 77 10.04 2.31 -6.65
C GLY A 77 8.81 2.73 -7.46
N THR A 78 8.00 1.76 -7.86
CA THR A 78 6.79 1.98 -8.66
C THR A 78 5.55 1.97 -7.77
N ALA A 79 4.63 2.90 -8.02
CA ALA A 79 3.30 2.91 -7.43
C ALA A 79 2.25 2.71 -8.54
N THR A 80 1.39 1.71 -8.38
CA THR A 80 0.32 1.39 -9.35
C THR A 80 -1.03 1.53 -8.67
N ASP A 81 -1.88 2.42 -9.19
CA ASP A 81 -3.29 2.47 -8.85
C ASP A 81 -4.00 1.24 -9.43
N ILE A 82 -4.45 0.34 -8.56
CA ILE A 82 -5.09 -0.92 -8.97
C ILE A 82 -6.50 -0.67 -9.48
N CYS A 83 -7.21 0.32 -8.94
CA CYS A 83 -8.56 0.66 -9.40
C CYS A 83 -8.51 1.19 -10.83
N ALA A 84 -7.55 2.06 -11.15
CA ALA A 84 -7.35 2.57 -12.50
C ALA A 84 -6.82 1.49 -13.47
N ALA A 85 -6.05 0.51 -12.99
CA ALA A 85 -5.58 -0.60 -13.82
C ALA A 85 -6.67 -1.63 -14.17
N LEU A 86 -7.81 -1.59 -13.47
CA LEU A 86 -8.92 -2.55 -13.57
C LEU A 86 -10.25 -1.93 -14.01
N SER A 87 -10.26 -0.64 -14.35
CA SER A 87 -11.43 0.12 -14.79
C SER A 87 -11.72 -0.03 -16.27
#